data_AF-A0A1H0HU13-F1
#
_entry.id   AF-A0A1H0HU13-F1
#
_cell.length_a   1.000
_cell.length_b   1.000
_cell.length_c   1.000
_cell.angle_alpha   90.00
_cell.angle_beta   90.00
_cell.angle_gamma   90.00
#
_symmetry.space_group_name_H-M   'P 1'
#
loop_
_entity.id
_entity.type
_entity.pdbx_description
1 polymer ?
#
loop_
_entity_poly.entity_id
_entity_poly.type
_entity_poly.pdbx_seq_one_letter_code
_entity_poly.pdbx_strand_id
1 'polypeptide(L)'
;MLHLFYKLCDLVIREGLDTAQEAERHKRSIRYLQTQSDEAALSAGWRSWNLSAKRATALAEQPQTYPEIVDALKGFLSRTALELRGKKPARRLVIGIDELDRIEPAAAARTFLNELKAVFDVPNCLFVLSVSDEALRDAELAPVGRRDAFDSAIDEVVRVEPLDQKRAELLLGRRVTRLPVPFAALFYCLSGGMPRDLLRTARAAIAYVTPDQSRSLTEMAVWLVTREVDRIANAAGGPEEHAELAQLFRRDVVADDRLGELGDLIHQEAGTTGDRARMGATLANRAYHLDTVQKIFTDALTPERFTEVSDRLDPGSFSALARAQREIGTADTLARSTLQRARTAWSLSALPSIPPV
;
A
#
# COMPACT_ATOMS: atom_id res chain seq x y z
N MET A 1 -14.42 11.59 -15.23
CA MET A 1 -13.76 11.80 -16.57
C MET A 1 -13.08 13.16 -16.81
N LEU A 2 -13.71 14.31 -16.55
CA LEU A 2 -13.17 15.64 -16.92
C LEU A 2 -11.75 15.94 -16.37
N HIS A 3 -11.45 15.51 -15.14
CA HIS A 3 -10.12 15.71 -14.55
C HIS A 3 -9.02 14.97 -15.32
N LEU A 4 -9.27 13.74 -15.77
CA LEU A 4 -8.34 12.98 -16.61
C LEU A 4 -8.08 13.72 -17.93
N PHE A 5 -9.14 14.19 -18.58
CA PHE A 5 -9.03 14.94 -19.84
C PHE A 5 -8.22 16.24 -19.65
N TYR A 6 -8.48 16.97 -18.57
CA TYR A 6 -7.73 18.17 -18.23
C TYR A 6 -6.23 17.88 -18.02
N LYS A 7 -5.88 16.83 -17.25
CA LYS A 7 -4.48 16.43 -17.01
C LYS A 7 -3.76 15.99 -18.28
N LEU A 8 -4.47 15.31 -19.18
CA LEU A 8 -3.93 14.97 -20.50
C LEU A 8 -3.64 16.24 -21.31
N CYS A 9 -4.56 17.21 -21.32
CA CYS A 9 -4.33 18.49 -21.99
C CYS A 9 -3.08 19.21 -21.44
N ASP A 10 -2.94 19.27 -20.11
CA ASP A 10 -1.75 19.84 -19.46
C ASP A 10 -0.45 19.15 -19.91
N LEU A 11 -0.46 17.82 -19.99
CA LEU A 11 0.70 17.04 -20.44
C LEU A 11 1.05 17.35 -21.90
N VAL A 12 0.05 17.35 -22.79
CA VAL A 12 0.22 17.62 -24.23
C VAL A 12 0.80 19.02 -24.47
N ILE A 13 0.30 20.03 -23.74
CA ILE A 13 0.79 21.42 -23.80
C ILE A 13 2.25 21.47 -23.32
N ARG A 14 2.54 20.85 -22.17
CA ARG A 14 3.88 20.86 -21.58
C ARG A 14 4.92 20.17 -22.47
N GLU A 15 4.55 19.08 -23.12
CA GLU A 15 5.43 18.34 -24.04
C GLU A 15 5.55 19.00 -25.42
N GLY A 16 4.81 20.09 -25.68
CA GLY A 16 4.85 20.81 -26.96
C GLY A 16 4.43 19.93 -28.14
N LEU A 17 3.39 19.12 -27.95
CA LEU A 17 2.85 18.28 -29.02
C LEU A 17 2.06 19.12 -30.03
N ASP A 18 1.91 18.62 -31.25
CA ASP A 18 1.20 19.33 -32.33
C ASP A 18 -0.28 19.57 -31.97
N THR A 19 -0.85 18.70 -31.14
CA THR A 19 -2.21 18.85 -30.58
C THR A 19 -2.31 19.87 -29.44
N ALA A 20 -1.26 20.63 -29.10
CA ALA A 20 -1.27 21.58 -27.97
C ALA A 20 -2.32 22.71 -28.13
N GLN A 21 -2.56 23.23 -29.34
CA GLN A 21 -3.63 24.23 -29.53
C GLN A 21 -5.02 23.63 -29.30
N GLU A 22 -5.21 22.36 -29.66
CA GLU A 22 -6.45 21.63 -29.40
C GLU A 22 -6.63 21.40 -27.90
N ALA A 23 -5.54 21.01 -27.22
CA ALA A 23 -5.50 20.83 -25.77
C ALA A 23 -5.90 22.10 -25.02
N GLU A 24 -5.42 23.27 -25.44
CA GLU A 24 -5.81 24.56 -24.85
C GLU A 24 -7.31 24.86 -25.02
N ARG A 25 -7.90 24.49 -26.16
CA ARG A 25 -9.35 24.66 -26.39
C ARG A 25 -10.15 23.74 -25.46
N HIS A 26 -9.80 22.46 -25.40
CA HIS A 26 -10.45 21.49 -24.51
C HIS A 26 -10.32 21.92 -23.05
N LYS A 27 -9.15 22.38 -22.62
CA LYS A 27 -8.89 22.86 -21.26
C LYS A 27 -9.75 24.07 -20.88
N ARG A 28 -9.96 25.01 -21.81
CA ARG A 28 -10.87 26.16 -21.63
C ARG A 28 -12.32 25.69 -21.50
N SER A 29 -12.77 24.80 -22.38
CA SER A 29 -14.12 24.23 -22.33
C SER A 29 -14.38 23.48 -21.01
N ILE A 30 -13.43 22.65 -20.57
CA ILE A 30 -13.52 21.92 -19.28
C ILE A 30 -13.62 22.89 -18.09
N ARG A 31 -12.82 23.96 -18.06
CA ARG A 31 -12.89 24.97 -16.99
C ARG A 31 -14.23 25.70 -16.98
N TYR A 32 -14.79 26.00 -18.15
CA TYR A 32 -16.11 26.60 -18.26
C TYR A 32 -17.19 25.67 -17.68
N LEU A 33 -17.16 24.38 -18.02
CA LEU A 33 -18.06 23.37 -17.47
C LEU A 33 -17.94 23.23 -15.94
N GLN A 34 -16.72 23.26 -15.39
CA GLN A 34 -16.49 23.22 -13.94
C GLN A 34 -17.07 24.45 -13.23
N THR A 35 -16.86 25.65 -13.81
CA THR A 35 -17.32 26.92 -13.21
C THR A 35 -18.87 26.99 -13.14
N GLN A 36 -19.56 26.53 -14.19
CA GLN A 36 -21.03 26.49 -14.17
C GLN A 36 -21.59 25.45 -13.21
N SER A 37 -20.88 24.33 -13.01
CA SER A 37 -21.29 23.29 -12.07
C SER A 37 -21.23 23.80 -10.62
N ASP A 38 -20.18 24.55 -10.28
CA ASP A 38 -20.02 25.18 -8.96
C ASP A 38 -21.08 26.27 -8.70
N GLU A 39 -21.40 27.08 -9.71
CA GLU A 39 -22.48 28.09 -9.62
C GLU A 39 -23.86 27.43 -9.44
N ALA A 40 -24.14 26.32 -10.12
CA ALA A 40 -25.38 25.56 -9.96
C ALA A 40 -25.48 24.95 -8.55
N ALA A 41 -24.39 24.39 -8.01
CA ALA A 41 -24.36 23.84 -6.65
C ALA A 41 -24.53 24.91 -5.55
N LEU A 42 -23.96 26.10 -5.74
CA LEU A 42 -24.12 27.25 -4.83
C LEU A 42 -25.52 27.89 -4.91
N SER A 43 -26.19 27.82 -6.07
CA SER A 43 -27.55 28.35 -6.25
C SER A 43 -28.65 27.47 -5.62
N ALA A 44 -28.37 26.20 -5.36
CA ALA A 44 -29.31 25.27 -4.72
C ALA A 44 -29.39 25.42 -3.19
N GLY A 45 -28.45 26.16 -2.56
CA GLY A 45 -28.30 26.24 -1.10
C GLY A 45 -28.84 27.49 -0.40
N TRP A 46 -29.21 28.57 -1.10
CA TRP A 46 -29.78 29.75 -0.44
C TRP A 46 -30.77 30.51 -1.33
N ARG A 47 -31.91 30.88 -0.75
CA ARG A 47 -32.85 31.84 -1.33
C ARG A 47 -32.15 33.18 -1.54
N SER A 48 -31.92 33.57 -2.79
CA SER A 48 -31.59 34.97 -3.10
C SER A 48 -32.10 35.33 -4.50
N TRP A 49 -33.12 36.19 -4.52
CA TRP A 49 -33.33 37.11 -5.63
C TRP A 49 -32.09 37.98 -5.75
N ASN A 50 -31.43 37.96 -6.90
CA ASN A 50 -30.51 39.01 -7.29
C ASN A 50 -30.71 39.34 -8.78
N LEU A 51 -31.35 40.49 -9.01
CA LEU A 51 -31.17 41.26 -10.25
C LEU A 51 -29.70 41.67 -10.32
N SER A 52 -28.96 41.10 -11.26
CA SER A 52 -27.65 41.63 -11.65
C SER A 52 -27.58 41.73 -13.16
N ALA A 53 -27.81 42.94 -13.66
CA ALA A 53 -27.46 43.35 -15.00
C ALA A 53 -25.93 43.38 -15.12
N LYS A 54 -25.33 42.31 -15.66
CA LYS A 54 -23.98 42.35 -16.22
C LYS A 54 -24.07 41.98 -17.70
N ARG A 55 -23.66 42.91 -18.55
CA ARG A 55 -23.23 42.64 -19.93
C ARG A 55 -22.06 41.66 -19.86
N ALA A 56 -22.35 40.37 -19.87
CA ALA A 56 -21.42 39.34 -20.26
C ALA A 56 -21.74 39.00 -21.70
N THR A 57 -20.83 39.34 -22.62
CA THR A 57 -20.75 38.65 -23.91
C THR A 57 -20.33 37.21 -23.63
N ALA A 58 -21.27 36.42 -23.13
CA ALA A 58 -21.16 34.99 -23.06
C ALA A 58 -21.37 34.49 -24.49
N LEU A 59 -20.26 34.19 -25.18
CA LEU A 59 -20.29 33.21 -26.25
C LEU A 59 -20.95 31.98 -25.64
N ALA A 60 -22.21 31.75 -26.01
CA ALA A 60 -23.03 30.66 -25.51
C ALA A 60 -22.48 29.34 -26.08
N GLU A 61 -21.36 28.86 -25.53
CA GLU A 61 -20.99 27.47 -25.68
C GLU A 61 -22.06 26.65 -24.95
N GLN A 62 -22.78 25.82 -25.70
CA GLN A 62 -23.69 24.85 -25.12
C GLN A 62 -22.87 23.90 -24.24
N PRO A 63 -23.29 23.65 -22.98
CA PRO A 63 -22.59 22.71 -22.13
C PRO A 63 -22.63 21.32 -22.77
N GLN A 64 -21.45 20.76 -23.01
CA GLN A 64 -21.31 19.45 -23.64
C GLN A 64 -21.99 18.35 -22.81
N THR A 65 -22.61 17.40 -23.48
CA THR A 65 -23.16 16.22 -22.81
C THR A 65 -22.05 15.24 -22.42
N TYR A 66 -22.32 14.35 -21.46
CA TYR A 66 -21.33 13.33 -21.05
C TYR A 66 -20.84 12.46 -22.23
N PRO A 67 -21.72 11.94 -23.13
CA PRO A 67 -21.28 11.24 -24.34
C PRO A 67 -20.37 12.07 -25.25
N GLU A 68 -20.66 13.37 -25.42
CA GLU A 68 -19.81 14.27 -26.22
C GLU A 68 -18.44 14.47 -25.59
N ILE A 69 -18.36 14.60 -24.26
CA ILE A 69 -17.09 14.69 -23.53
C ILE A 69 -16.26 13.42 -23.73
N VAL A 70 -16.90 12.25 -23.66
CA VAL A 70 -16.24 10.96 -23.88
C VAL A 70 -15.73 10.86 -25.33
N ASP A 71 -16.55 11.21 -26.32
CA ASP A 71 -16.15 11.16 -27.74
C ASP A 71 -15.00 12.14 -28.05
N ALA A 72 -15.08 13.36 -27.51
CA ALA A 72 -14.01 14.36 -27.61
C ALA A 72 -12.70 13.83 -27.02
N LEU A 73 -12.77 13.20 -25.84
CA LEU A 73 -11.61 12.59 -25.20
C LEU A 73 -11.05 11.41 -26.02
N LYS A 74 -11.89 10.52 -26.54
CA LYS A 74 -11.45 9.40 -27.41
C LYS A 74 -10.71 9.92 -28.64
N GLY A 75 -11.29 10.91 -29.31
CA GLY A 75 -10.68 11.53 -30.48
C GLY A 75 -9.34 12.16 -30.15
N PHE A 76 -9.26 12.88 -29.02
CA PHE A 76 -8.05 13.54 -28.58
C PHE A 76 -6.95 12.55 -28.16
N LEU A 77 -7.31 11.48 -27.43
CA LEU A 77 -6.41 10.37 -27.09
C LEU A 77 -5.85 9.72 -28.36
N SER A 78 -6.72 9.40 -29.32
CA SER A 78 -6.33 8.75 -30.58
C SER A 78 -5.32 9.59 -31.36
N ARG A 79 -5.59 10.90 -31.51
CA ARG A 79 -4.69 11.84 -32.20
C ARG A 79 -3.35 11.96 -31.48
N THR A 80 -3.37 12.12 -30.16
CA THR A 80 -2.17 12.25 -29.34
C THR A 80 -1.31 10.99 -29.40
N ALA A 81 -1.92 9.81 -29.33
CA ALA A 81 -1.21 8.53 -29.43
C ALA A 81 -0.58 8.32 -30.81
N LEU A 82 -1.29 8.70 -31.88
CA LEU A 82 -0.78 8.62 -33.25
C LEU A 82 0.41 9.57 -33.49
N GLU A 83 0.34 10.80 -32.96
CA GLU A 83 1.45 11.75 -33.01
C GLU A 83 2.68 11.20 -32.28
N LEU A 84 2.52 10.72 -31.04
CA LEU A 84 3.62 10.15 -30.25
C LEU A 84 4.29 8.97 -30.95
N ARG A 85 3.51 8.13 -31.65
CA ARG A 85 4.03 7.01 -32.44
C ARG A 85 4.82 7.48 -33.66
N GLY A 86 4.44 8.62 -34.26
CA GLY A 86 5.12 9.24 -35.40
C GLY A 86 6.44 9.92 -35.06
N LYS A 87 6.71 10.25 -33.79
CA LYS A 87 7.97 10.87 -33.35
C LYS A 87 9.14 9.89 -33.43
N LYS A 88 10.37 10.43 -33.47
CA LYS A 88 11.62 9.65 -33.44
C LYS A 88 12.43 10.02 -32.19
N PRO A 89 12.65 9.09 -31.24
CA PRO A 89 12.14 7.71 -31.22
C PRO A 89 10.62 7.65 -31.02
N ALA A 90 9.98 6.57 -31.50
CA ALA A 90 8.55 6.37 -31.34
C ALA A 90 8.19 6.24 -29.85
N ARG A 91 7.19 7.00 -29.42
CA ARG A 91 6.68 7.02 -28.03
C ARG A 91 5.28 6.41 -27.99
N ARG A 92 4.87 5.94 -26.80
CA ARG A 92 3.52 5.43 -26.53
C ARG A 92 2.84 6.33 -25.50
N LEU A 93 1.51 6.46 -25.59
CA LEU A 93 0.73 7.12 -24.56
C LEU A 93 0.40 6.11 -23.45
N VAL A 94 0.89 6.37 -22.24
CA VAL A 94 0.61 5.57 -21.04
C VAL A 94 -0.11 6.43 -20.04
N ILE A 95 -1.27 5.98 -19.57
CA ILE A 95 -2.12 6.66 -18.59
C ILE A 95 -2.12 5.81 -17.32
N GLY A 96 -1.39 6.27 -16.32
CA GLY A 96 -1.38 5.67 -14.98
C GLY A 96 -2.44 6.29 -14.08
N ILE A 97 -3.26 5.46 -13.45
CA ILE A 97 -4.21 5.86 -12.41
C ILE A 97 -3.82 5.09 -11.15
N ASP A 98 -3.29 5.82 -10.17
CA ASP A 98 -2.75 5.25 -8.94
C ASP A 98 -3.77 5.32 -7.80
N GLU A 99 -3.72 4.33 -6.89
CA GLU A 99 -4.55 4.22 -5.69
C GLU A 99 -6.04 4.47 -5.95
N LEU A 100 -6.60 3.79 -6.95
CA LEU A 100 -7.99 3.93 -7.35
C LEU A 100 -8.98 3.67 -6.19
N ASP A 101 -8.57 2.85 -5.24
CA ASP A 101 -9.28 2.51 -4.01
C ASP A 101 -9.38 3.64 -2.98
N ARG A 102 -8.63 4.74 -3.15
CA ARG A 102 -8.77 5.94 -2.31
C ARG A 102 -10.04 6.73 -2.58
N ILE A 103 -10.77 6.41 -3.64
CA ILE A 103 -12.01 7.09 -3.98
C ILE A 103 -13.11 6.58 -3.04
N GLU A 104 -13.36 7.34 -1.99
CA GLU A 104 -14.44 7.06 -1.04
C GLU A 104 -15.76 7.75 -1.45
N PRO A 105 -16.91 7.08 -1.24
CA PRO A 105 -17.07 5.69 -0.82
C PRO A 105 -16.69 4.70 -1.94
N ALA A 106 -16.40 3.43 -1.62
CA ALA A 106 -15.99 2.41 -2.60
C ALA A 106 -16.91 2.29 -3.85
N ALA A 107 -18.20 2.59 -3.69
CA ALA A 107 -19.15 2.67 -4.81
C ALA A 107 -18.77 3.74 -5.86
N ALA A 108 -18.18 4.86 -5.44
CA ALA A 108 -17.70 5.91 -6.34
C ALA A 108 -16.48 5.44 -7.15
N ALA A 109 -15.57 4.66 -6.56
CA ALA A 109 -14.47 4.02 -7.29
C ALA A 109 -14.99 3.09 -8.41
N ARG A 110 -16.02 2.28 -8.11
CA ARG A 110 -16.68 1.42 -9.09
C ARG A 110 -17.34 2.21 -10.22
N THR A 111 -18.03 3.31 -9.90
CA THR A 111 -18.62 4.20 -10.90
C THR A 111 -17.54 4.81 -11.78
N PHE A 112 -16.46 5.32 -11.20
CA PHE A 112 -15.35 5.89 -11.95
C PHE A 112 -14.67 4.86 -12.87
N LEU A 113 -14.49 3.61 -12.42
CA LEU A 113 -14.04 2.53 -13.28
C LEU A 113 -14.97 2.29 -14.46
N ASN A 114 -16.27 2.23 -14.23
CA ASN A 114 -17.25 2.05 -15.29
C ASN A 114 -17.24 3.20 -16.30
N GLU A 115 -17.03 4.44 -15.84
CA GLU A 115 -16.81 5.60 -16.71
C GLU A 115 -15.55 5.45 -17.57
N LEU A 116 -14.45 4.97 -16.99
CA LEU A 116 -13.18 4.78 -17.71
C LEU A 116 -13.25 3.70 -18.79
N LYS A 117 -14.08 2.66 -18.61
CA LYS A 117 -14.29 1.63 -19.65
C LYS A 117 -14.68 2.22 -20.98
N ALA A 118 -15.37 3.37 -20.96
CA ALA A 118 -15.76 4.03 -22.17
C ALA A 118 -14.56 4.39 -23.05
N VAL A 119 -13.34 4.59 -22.51
CA VAL A 119 -12.15 5.03 -23.27
C VAL A 119 -11.03 4.00 -23.37
N PHE A 120 -11.19 2.79 -22.83
CA PHE A 120 -10.17 1.73 -22.91
C PHE A 120 -9.99 1.16 -24.32
N ASP A 121 -10.97 1.34 -25.20
CA ASP A 121 -10.94 0.88 -26.59
C ASP A 121 -10.10 1.79 -27.53
N VAL A 122 -9.50 2.87 -27.01
CA VAL A 122 -8.72 3.80 -27.82
C VAL A 122 -7.38 3.16 -28.24
N PRO A 123 -7.11 3.02 -29.55
CA PRO A 123 -5.91 2.34 -30.02
C PRO A 123 -4.62 3.11 -29.68
N ASN A 124 -3.55 2.37 -29.39
CA ASN A 124 -2.22 2.89 -29.03
C ASN A 124 -2.15 3.66 -27.69
N CYS A 125 -3.17 3.50 -26.84
CA CYS A 125 -3.17 3.95 -25.45
C CYS A 125 -3.00 2.75 -24.52
N LEU A 126 -2.15 2.88 -23.50
CA LEU A 126 -2.02 1.89 -22.43
C LEU A 126 -2.55 2.51 -21.13
N PHE A 127 -3.57 1.89 -20.53
CA PHE A 127 -4.04 2.26 -19.20
C PHE A 127 -3.42 1.33 -18.17
N VAL A 128 -2.81 1.92 -17.14
CA VAL A 128 -2.25 1.18 -15.99
C VAL A 128 -2.99 1.65 -14.75
N LEU A 129 -3.70 0.73 -14.12
CA LEU A 129 -4.48 0.99 -12.91
C LEU A 129 -3.79 0.31 -11.73
N SER A 130 -3.67 0.99 -10.60
CA SER A 130 -3.26 0.38 -9.34
C SER A 130 -4.42 0.40 -8.35
N VAL A 131 -4.53 -0.69 -7.59
CA VAL A 131 -5.51 -0.92 -6.53
C VAL A 131 -4.84 -1.71 -5.43
N SER A 132 -5.19 -1.45 -4.17
CA SER A 132 -4.78 -2.32 -3.07
C SER A 132 -5.51 -3.67 -3.09
N ASP A 133 -4.88 -4.69 -2.49
CA ASP A 133 -5.49 -6.02 -2.33
C ASP A 133 -6.76 -5.98 -1.47
N GLU A 134 -6.82 -5.07 -0.50
CA GLU A 134 -7.98 -4.86 0.38
C GLU A 134 -9.18 -4.38 -0.43
N ALA A 135 -8.97 -3.37 -1.28
CA ALA A 135 -10.03 -2.85 -2.12
C ALA A 135 -10.49 -3.83 -3.21
N LEU A 136 -9.59 -4.67 -3.74
CA LEU A 136 -9.99 -5.75 -4.64
C LEU A 136 -10.96 -6.74 -3.98
N ARG A 137 -10.78 -7.01 -2.67
CA ARG A 137 -11.65 -7.89 -1.88
C ARG A 137 -12.97 -7.21 -1.54
N ASP A 138 -12.93 -5.99 -1.02
CA ASP A 138 -14.10 -5.26 -0.53
C ASP A 138 -15.02 -4.77 -1.64
N ALA A 139 -14.46 -4.35 -2.77
CA ALA A 139 -15.25 -3.84 -3.89
C ALA A 139 -15.77 -4.95 -4.83
N GLU A 140 -15.58 -6.23 -4.46
CA GLU A 140 -15.92 -7.41 -5.29
C GLU A 140 -15.41 -7.26 -6.73
N LEU A 141 -14.26 -6.58 -6.91
CA LEU A 141 -13.72 -6.29 -8.23
C LEU A 141 -13.18 -7.54 -8.90
N ALA A 142 -12.90 -8.60 -8.13
CA ALA A 142 -12.62 -9.93 -8.66
C ALA A 142 -13.04 -11.01 -7.64
N PRO A 143 -14.32 -11.42 -7.57
CA PRO A 143 -14.68 -12.61 -6.82
C PRO A 143 -14.03 -13.81 -7.51
N VAL A 144 -13.32 -14.63 -6.74
CA VAL A 144 -12.77 -15.89 -7.25
C VAL A 144 -13.90 -16.70 -7.89
N GLY A 145 -13.84 -16.89 -9.22
CA GLY A 145 -14.79 -17.72 -9.96
C GLY A 145 -16.02 -17.02 -10.56
N ARG A 146 -16.15 -15.69 -10.49
CA ARG A 146 -17.19 -14.95 -11.23
C ARG A 146 -16.59 -13.80 -12.05
N ARG A 147 -16.84 -13.82 -13.36
CA ARG A 147 -16.58 -12.68 -14.26
C ARG A 147 -17.58 -11.58 -13.93
N ASP A 148 -17.18 -10.59 -13.15
CA ASP A 148 -17.94 -9.34 -13.02
C ASP A 148 -17.39 -8.28 -13.98
N ALA A 149 -18.10 -7.16 -14.12
CA ALA A 149 -17.82 -6.12 -15.10
C ALA A 149 -16.39 -5.55 -15.07
N PHE A 150 -15.65 -5.72 -13.97
CA PHE A 150 -14.22 -5.36 -13.86
C PHE A 150 -13.34 -6.25 -14.76
N ASP A 151 -13.63 -7.55 -14.81
CA ASP A 151 -12.87 -8.56 -15.54
C ASP A 151 -13.07 -8.47 -17.07
N SER A 152 -14.19 -7.89 -17.52
CA SER A 152 -14.48 -7.78 -18.96
C SER A 152 -13.80 -6.60 -19.66
N ALA A 153 -13.20 -5.67 -18.92
CA ALA A 153 -12.63 -4.43 -19.48
C ALA A 153 -11.11 -4.29 -19.25
N ILE A 154 -10.51 -5.23 -18.52
CA ILE A 154 -9.08 -5.24 -18.21
C ILE A 154 -8.44 -6.36 -19.00
N ASP A 155 -7.39 -6.05 -19.76
CA ASP A 155 -6.69 -7.06 -20.56
C ASP A 155 -5.84 -8.00 -19.71
N GLU A 156 -5.15 -7.47 -18.70
CA GLU A 156 -4.18 -8.20 -17.86
C GLU A 156 -4.18 -7.66 -16.43
N VAL A 157 -4.18 -8.55 -15.43
CA VAL A 157 -4.03 -8.21 -14.01
C VAL A 157 -2.67 -8.70 -13.51
N VAL A 158 -1.78 -7.76 -13.19
CA VAL A 158 -0.46 -8.07 -12.62
C VAL A 158 -0.49 -7.93 -11.10
N ARG A 159 -0.37 -9.04 -10.39
CA ARG A 159 -0.24 -9.03 -8.92
C ARG A 159 1.20 -8.76 -8.50
N VAL A 160 1.40 -7.74 -7.68
CA VAL A 160 2.71 -7.36 -7.14
C VAL A 160 2.88 -8.00 -5.76
N GLU A 161 3.52 -9.16 -5.73
CA GLU A 161 3.79 -9.89 -4.49
C GLU A 161 4.87 -9.21 -3.63
N PRO A 162 4.81 -9.38 -2.29
CA PRO A 162 5.92 -9.04 -1.40
C PRO A 162 7.24 -9.68 -1.84
N LEU A 163 8.36 -9.04 -1.50
CA LEU A 163 9.68 -9.58 -1.83
C LEU A 163 9.88 -10.93 -1.15
N ASP A 164 10.59 -11.81 -1.83
CA ASP A 164 11.26 -12.92 -1.17
C ASP A 164 12.62 -12.49 -0.62
N GLN A 165 13.23 -13.34 0.20
CA GLN A 165 14.52 -13.05 0.83
C GLN A 165 15.58 -12.65 -0.22
N LYS A 166 15.69 -13.40 -1.32
CA LYS A 166 16.69 -13.14 -2.37
C LYS A 166 16.47 -11.79 -3.06
N ARG A 167 15.21 -11.42 -3.34
CA ARG A 167 14.86 -10.11 -3.92
C ARG A 167 15.05 -8.98 -2.91
N ALA A 168 14.80 -9.22 -1.63
CA ALA A 168 15.08 -8.27 -0.55
C ALA A 168 16.59 -7.98 -0.45
N GLU A 169 17.42 -9.02 -0.44
CA GLU A 169 18.88 -8.91 -0.48
C GLU A 169 19.37 -8.15 -1.71
N LEU A 170 18.83 -8.46 -2.90
CA LEU A 170 19.17 -7.75 -4.14
C LEU A 170 18.80 -6.26 -4.06
N LEU A 171 17.62 -5.94 -3.51
CA LEU A 171 17.15 -4.56 -3.38
C LEU A 171 18.03 -3.75 -2.40
N LEU A 172 18.50 -4.38 -1.33
CA LEU A 172 19.41 -3.80 -0.35
C LEU A 172 20.82 -3.63 -0.91
N GLY A 173 21.36 -4.65 -1.60
CA GLY A 173 22.70 -4.63 -2.17
C GLY A 173 22.90 -3.55 -3.25
N ARG A 174 21.83 -3.10 -3.90
CA ARG A 174 21.87 -1.95 -4.83
C ARG A 174 22.07 -0.59 -4.14
N ARG A 175 21.88 -0.50 -2.82
CA ARG A 175 21.92 0.76 -2.06
C ARG A 175 22.98 0.77 -0.98
N VAL A 176 23.31 -0.38 -0.43
CA VAL A 176 24.25 -0.54 0.67
C VAL A 176 25.33 -1.50 0.22
N THR A 177 26.53 -1.00 -0.01
CA THR A 177 27.68 -1.83 -0.37
C THR A 177 28.12 -2.63 0.85
N ARG A 178 28.33 -3.95 0.68
CA ARG A 178 28.86 -4.85 1.72
C ARG A 178 27.97 -4.98 2.97
N LEU A 179 26.65 -4.92 2.83
CA LEU A 179 25.74 -5.30 3.92
C LEU A 179 25.87 -6.81 4.19
N PRO A 180 26.21 -7.26 5.42
CA PRO A 180 26.29 -8.68 5.71
C PRO A 180 24.92 -9.34 5.64
N VAL A 181 24.88 -10.57 5.11
CA VAL A 181 23.64 -11.31 4.80
C VAL A 181 22.71 -11.48 6.02
N PRO A 182 23.20 -11.77 7.25
CA PRO A 182 22.33 -11.88 8.42
C PRO A 182 21.53 -10.61 8.74
N PHE A 183 22.09 -9.42 8.51
CA PHE A 183 21.36 -8.17 8.68
C PHE A 183 20.28 -7.99 7.62
N ALA A 184 20.55 -8.39 6.36
CA ALA A 184 19.54 -8.35 5.31
C ALA A 184 18.34 -9.28 5.63
N ALA A 185 18.61 -10.48 6.16
CA ALA A 185 17.58 -11.40 6.62
C ALA A 185 16.79 -10.84 7.81
N LEU A 186 17.44 -10.20 8.77
CA LEU A 186 16.77 -9.50 9.89
C LEU A 186 15.80 -8.43 9.37
N PHE A 187 16.26 -7.56 8.45
CA PHE A 187 15.43 -6.50 7.88
C PHE A 187 14.27 -7.09 7.07
N TYR A 188 14.51 -8.22 6.39
CA TYR A 188 13.48 -8.96 5.66
C TYR A 188 12.37 -9.48 6.57
N CYS A 189 12.74 -10.14 7.68
CA CYS A 189 11.77 -10.66 8.66
C CYS A 189 10.94 -9.55 9.33
N LEU A 190 11.58 -8.42 9.69
CA LEU A 190 10.89 -7.28 10.31
C LEU A 190 9.97 -6.51 9.34
N SER A 191 10.32 -6.46 8.06
CA SER A 191 9.53 -5.76 7.04
C SER A 191 8.42 -6.61 6.42
N GLY A 192 8.42 -7.92 6.70
CA GLY A 192 7.52 -8.85 6.02
C GLY A 192 7.75 -8.91 4.51
N GLY A 193 8.93 -8.54 4.00
CA GLY A 193 9.20 -8.45 2.57
C GLY A 193 8.59 -7.24 1.84
N MET A 194 7.98 -6.30 2.57
CA MET A 194 7.44 -5.08 1.98
C MET A 194 8.59 -4.13 1.60
N PRO A 195 8.76 -3.74 0.32
CA PRO A 195 9.92 -2.96 -0.13
C PRO A 195 10.12 -1.65 0.64
N ARG A 196 9.03 -0.93 0.93
CA ARG A 196 9.07 0.35 1.64
C ARG A 196 9.54 0.16 3.08
N ASP A 197 9.00 -0.83 3.79
CA ASP A 197 9.40 -1.13 5.16
C ASP A 197 10.80 -1.71 5.25
N LEU A 198 11.21 -2.56 4.29
CA LEU A 198 12.56 -3.10 4.21
C LEU A 198 13.59 -1.98 4.15
N LEU A 199 13.38 -1.00 3.25
CA LEU A 199 14.25 0.16 3.12
C LEU A 199 14.18 1.09 4.34
N ARG A 200 13.01 1.23 4.96
CA ARG A 200 12.84 2.02 6.20
C ARG A 200 13.61 1.40 7.37
N THR A 201 13.55 0.08 7.53
CA THR A 201 14.28 -0.67 8.55
C THR A 201 15.78 -0.59 8.30
N ALA A 202 16.24 -0.84 7.06
CA ALA A 202 17.65 -0.75 6.70
C ALA A 202 18.24 0.65 6.93
N ARG A 203 17.53 1.71 6.52
CA ARG A 203 17.96 3.10 6.75
C ARG A 203 18.12 3.42 8.23
N ALA A 204 17.22 2.92 9.06
CA ALA A 204 17.30 3.13 10.50
C ALA A 204 18.49 2.40 11.12
N ALA A 205 18.71 1.14 10.74
CA ALA A 205 19.88 0.37 11.18
C ALA A 205 21.18 1.09 10.80
N ILE A 206 21.28 1.59 9.56
CA ILE A 206 22.46 2.33 9.10
C ILE A 206 22.65 3.64 9.87
N ALA A 207 21.57 4.38 10.15
CA ALA A 207 21.64 5.61 10.94
C ALA A 207 22.05 5.38 12.40
N TYR A 208 21.87 4.16 12.92
CA TYR A 208 22.28 3.77 14.27
C TYR A 208 23.75 3.36 14.37
N VAL A 209 24.37 2.95 13.25
CA VAL A 209 25.79 2.59 13.21
C VAL A 209 26.64 3.85 13.06
N THR A 210 27.65 4.00 13.92
CA THR A 210 28.68 5.03 13.79
C THR A 210 29.95 4.44 13.19
N PRO A 211 30.79 5.23 12.49
CA PRO A 211 32.01 4.72 11.85
C PRO A 211 32.96 3.97 12.81
N ASP A 212 32.98 4.39 14.08
CA ASP A 212 33.90 3.87 15.09
C ASP A 212 33.31 2.72 15.92
N GLN A 213 32.02 2.39 15.73
CA GLN A 213 31.34 1.35 16.51
C GLN A 213 30.55 0.42 15.60
N SER A 214 31.17 -0.72 15.27
CA SER A 214 30.45 -1.85 14.68
C SER A 214 29.43 -2.37 15.70
N ARG A 215 28.23 -2.72 15.21
CA ARG A 215 27.16 -3.32 16.00
C ARG A 215 27.07 -4.80 15.71
N SER A 216 26.92 -5.61 16.75
CA SER A 216 26.68 -7.04 16.61
C SER A 216 25.27 -7.31 16.04
N LEU A 217 25.02 -8.53 15.58
CA LEU A 217 23.68 -8.91 15.09
C LEU A 217 22.67 -8.85 16.24
N THR A 218 23.07 -9.36 17.41
CA THR A 218 22.26 -9.31 18.64
C THR A 218 21.89 -7.88 19.00
N GLU A 219 22.87 -6.97 19.06
CA GLU A 219 22.64 -5.56 19.42
C GLU A 219 21.69 -4.87 18.44
N MET A 220 21.86 -5.14 17.14
CA MET A 220 21.01 -4.56 16.10
C MET A 220 19.58 -5.11 16.14
N ALA A 221 19.42 -6.42 16.38
CA ALA A 221 18.12 -7.05 16.52
C ALA A 221 17.34 -6.47 17.70
N VAL A 222 17.98 -6.38 18.88
CA VAL A 222 17.39 -5.75 20.07
C VAL A 222 16.98 -4.32 19.76
N TRP A 223 17.88 -3.49 19.23
CA TRP A 223 17.59 -2.09 18.95
C TRP A 223 16.43 -1.89 17.95
N LEU A 224 16.41 -2.67 16.86
CA LEU A 224 15.33 -2.60 15.87
C LEU A 224 14.00 -3.06 16.46
N VAL A 225 14.00 -4.12 17.27
CA VAL A 225 12.81 -4.62 17.94
C VAL A 225 12.26 -3.58 18.91
N THR A 226 13.10 -2.98 19.76
CA THR A 226 12.69 -1.89 20.66
C THR A 226 12.07 -0.73 19.88
N ARG A 227 12.68 -0.34 18.75
CA ARG A 227 12.14 0.72 17.89
C ARG A 227 10.78 0.36 17.26
N GLU A 228 10.55 -0.89 16.91
CA GLU A 228 9.26 -1.34 16.41
C GLU A 228 8.20 -1.39 17.52
N VAL A 229 8.56 -1.81 18.73
CA VAL A 229 7.70 -1.70 19.91
C VAL A 229 7.30 -0.25 20.17
N ASP A 230 8.26 0.67 20.22
CA ASP A 230 7.99 2.10 20.40
C ASP A 230 7.02 2.62 19.32
N ARG A 231 7.16 2.16 18.07
CA ARG A 231 6.21 2.55 17.01
C ARG A 231 4.82 2.00 17.27
N ILE A 232 4.69 0.74 17.67
CA ILE A 232 3.39 0.11 17.98
C ILE A 232 2.71 0.86 19.13
N ALA A 233 3.45 1.13 20.21
CA ALA A 233 2.95 1.88 21.37
C ALA A 233 2.45 3.29 20.98
N ASN A 234 3.18 3.99 20.11
CA ASN A 234 2.82 5.34 19.67
C ASN A 234 1.69 5.36 18.62
N ALA A 235 1.55 4.31 17.81
CA ALA A 235 0.55 4.25 16.74
C ALA A 235 -0.85 3.88 17.23
N ALA A 236 -0.97 3.32 18.43
CA ALA A 236 -2.22 2.79 18.93
C ALA A 236 -3.19 3.84 19.53
N GLY A 237 -3.24 5.02 18.92
CA GLY A 237 -4.29 6.00 19.18
C GLY A 237 -5.62 5.53 18.59
N GLY A 238 -6.42 4.84 19.39
CA GLY A 238 -7.79 4.41 19.08
C GLY A 238 -8.76 4.78 20.20
N PRO A 239 -10.01 4.25 20.18
CA PRO A 239 -10.95 4.34 21.31
C PRO A 239 -10.28 3.97 22.64
N GLU A 240 -10.73 4.54 23.78
CA GLU A 240 -10.08 4.34 25.09
C GLU A 240 -9.78 2.86 25.42
N GLU A 241 -10.68 1.96 25.06
CA GLU A 241 -10.55 0.51 25.29
C GLU A 241 -9.40 -0.13 24.47
N HIS A 242 -9.10 0.37 23.27
CA HIS A 242 -7.97 -0.08 22.46
C HIS A 242 -6.65 0.54 22.94
N ALA A 243 -6.72 1.75 23.50
CA ALA A 243 -5.57 2.41 24.07
C ALA A 243 -5.01 1.63 25.28
N GLU A 244 -5.84 1.02 26.12
CA GLU A 244 -5.38 0.21 27.26
C GLU A 244 -4.46 -0.95 26.84
N LEU A 245 -4.91 -1.80 25.92
CA LEU A 245 -4.11 -2.95 25.45
C LEU A 245 -2.81 -2.51 24.79
N ALA A 246 -2.83 -1.40 24.06
CA ALA A 246 -1.62 -0.91 23.42
C ALA A 246 -0.69 -0.15 24.35
N GLN A 247 -1.21 0.40 25.46
CA GLN A 247 -0.39 0.96 26.51
C GLN A 247 0.48 -0.11 27.19
N LEU A 248 0.16 -1.40 27.06
CA LEU A 248 1.03 -2.50 27.50
C LEU A 248 2.37 -2.54 26.75
N PHE A 249 2.45 -1.99 25.54
CA PHE A 249 3.73 -1.82 24.82
C PHE A 249 4.59 -0.66 25.39
N ARG A 250 4.15 0.05 26.43
CA ARG A 250 4.95 1.11 27.06
C ARG A 250 6.09 0.56 27.93
N ARG A 251 7.04 1.46 28.16
CA ARG A 251 8.50 1.29 28.36
C ARG A 251 9.04 0.26 29.36
N ASP A 252 8.24 -0.35 30.23
CA ASP A 252 8.80 -1.12 31.34
C ASP A 252 9.01 -2.62 31.03
N VAL A 253 8.38 -3.16 29.98
CA VAL A 253 8.46 -4.61 29.63
C VAL A 253 9.51 -4.93 28.57
N VAL A 254 9.95 -3.94 27.80
CA VAL A 254 10.72 -4.13 26.54
C VAL A 254 12.23 -4.13 26.76
N ALA A 255 12.69 -3.68 27.93
CA ALA A 255 14.12 -3.61 28.25
C ALA A 255 14.75 -4.96 28.62
N ASP A 256 13.94 -5.98 28.97
CA ASP A 256 14.42 -7.20 29.66
C ASP A 256 14.14 -8.54 28.92
N ASP A 257 13.99 -8.57 27.59
CA ASP A 257 13.72 -9.82 26.81
C ASP A 257 12.37 -10.50 27.18
N ARG A 258 11.40 -9.72 27.68
CA ARG A 258 10.09 -10.20 28.16
C ARG A 258 8.98 -10.03 27.12
N LEU A 259 9.32 -9.98 25.82
CA LEU A 259 8.32 -9.76 24.75
C LEU A 259 7.35 -10.94 24.60
N GLY A 260 7.81 -12.16 24.84
CA GLY A 260 6.93 -13.33 24.95
C GLY A 260 5.88 -13.16 26.06
N GLU A 261 6.32 -12.74 27.25
CA GLU A 261 5.44 -12.50 28.41
C GLU A 261 4.48 -11.33 28.16
N LEU A 262 4.92 -10.27 27.48
CA LEU A 262 4.06 -9.20 27.02
C LEU A 262 2.95 -9.74 26.11
N GLY A 263 3.31 -10.61 25.17
CA GLY A 263 2.34 -11.29 24.31
C GLY A 263 1.36 -12.14 25.12
N ASP A 264 1.80 -12.84 26.16
CA ASP A 264 0.94 -13.65 27.03
C ASP A 264 -0.03 -12.77 27.81
N LEU A 265 0.45 -11.64 28.35
CA LEU A 265 -0.35 -10.67 29.08
C LEU A 265 -1.44 -10.06 28.18
N ILE A 266 -1.07 -9.53 27.01
CA ILE A 266 -2.03 -8.98 26.05
C ILE A 266 -3.06 -10.05 25.66
N HIS A 267 -2.60 -11.27 25.42
CA HIS A 267 -3.47 -12.38 25.04
C HIS A 267 -4.52 -12.70 26.13
N GLN A 268 -4.13 -12.64 27.40
CA GLN A 268 -5.03 -12.84 28.54
C GLN A 268 -6.03 -11.69 28.72
N GLU A 269 -5.60 -10.44 28.51
CA GLU A 269 -6.43 -9.24 28.70
C GLU A 269 -7.35 -8.89 27.51
N ALA A 270 -7.11 -9.49 26.34
CA ALA A 270 -7.87 -9.24 25.12
C ALA A 270 -9.33 -9.73 25.18
N GLY A 271 -9.63 -10.69 26.06
CA GLY A 271 -10.89 -11.43 26.03
C GLY A 271 -11.00 -12.38 24.83
N THR A 272 -12.19 -12.93 24.60
CA THR A 272 -12.41 -14.00 23.60
C THR A 272 -13.26 -13.59 22.40
N THR A 273 -14.02 -12.50 22.49
CA THR A 273 -14.95 -12.08 21.43
C THR A 273 -14.96 -10.56 21.26
N GLY A 274 -15.35 -10.10 20.06
CA GLY A 274 -15.49 -8.68 19.74
C GLY A 274 -14.21 -7.99 19.25
N ASP A 275 -14.27 -6.67 19.08
CA ASP A 275 -13.17 -5.86 18.54
C ASP A 275 -11.93 -5.85 19.44
N ARG A 276 -12.12 -5.83 20.76
CA ARG A 276 -11.01 -5.92 21.73
C ARG A 276 -10.24 -7.23 21.57
N ALA A 277 -10.92 -8.36 21.38
CA ALA A 277 -10.29 -9.66 21.17
C ALA A 277 -9.50 -9.71 19.85
N ARG A 278 -10.04 -9.14 18.76
CA ARG A 278 -9.32 -8.99 17.47
C ARG A 278 -8.05 -8.17 17.64
N MET A 279 -8.17 -6.98 18.20
CA MET A 279 -7.04 -6.07 18.44
C MET A 279 -5.98 -6.73 19.34
N GLY A 280 -6.42 -7.37 20.42
CA GLY A 280 -5.53 -8.07 21.33
C GLY A 280 -4.82 -9.25 20.67
N ALA A 281 -5.49 -10.00 19.79
CA ALA A 281 -4.83 -11.05 18.99
C ALA A 281 -3.73 -10.47 18.07
N THR A 282 -4.02 -9.36 17.38
CA THR A 282 -3.04 -8.64 16.56
C THR A 282 -1.84 -8.17 17.37
N LEU A 283 -2.09 -7.49 18.50
CA LEU A 283 -1.06 -6.95 19.38
C LEU A 283 -0.22 -8.06 20.02
N ALA A 284 -0.86 -9.12 20.51
CA ALA A 284 -0.15 -10.27 21.06
C ALA A 284 0.73 -10.93 19.99
N ASN A 285 0.19 -11.18 18.79
CA ASN A 285 0.97 -11.71 17.65
C ASN A 285 2.19 -10.83 17.30
N ARG A 286 2.06 -9.49 17.34
CA ARG A 286 3.19 -8.56 17.16
C ARG A 286 4.27 -8.81 18.21
N ALA A 287 3.91 -8.91 19.48
CA ALA A 287 4.86 -9.16 20.57
C ALA A 287 5.58 -10.50 20.38
N TYR A 288 4.86 -11.58 20.06
CA TYR A 288 5.47 -12.89 19.82
C TYR A 288 6.34 -12.94 18.57
N HIS A 289 5.98 -12.21 17.50
CA HIS A 289 6.82 -12.10 16.31
C HIS A 289 8.15 -11.43 16.65
N LEU A 290 8.11 -10.30 17.35
CA LEU A 290 9.30 -9.56 17.77
C LEU A 290 10.18 -10.37 18.73
N ASP A 291 9.57 -11.07 19.71
CA ASP A 291 10.27 -12.03 20.59
C ASP A 291 10.99 -13.13 19.79
N THR A 292 10.31 -13.68 18.78
CA THR A 292 10.86 -14.74 17.92
C THR A 292 12.03 -14.21 17.09
N VAL A 293 11.92 -13.02 16.51
CA VAL A 293 13.00 -12.38 15.76
C VAL A 293 14.21 -12.12 16.66
N GLN A 294 14.00 -11.56 17.85
CA GLN A 294 15.08 -11.27 18.80
C GLN A 294 15.84 -12.54 19.22
N LYS A 295 15.13 -13.66 19.45
CA LYS A 295 15.73 -14.95 19.85
C LYS A 295 16.48 -15.66 18.72
N ILE A 296 16.10 -15.42 17.46
CA ILE A 296 16.73 -16.04 16.29
C ILE A 296 17.96 -15.26 15.84
N PHE A 297 17.88 -13.94 15.80
CA PHE A 297 18.94 -13.08 15.27
C PHE A 297 19.93 -12.67 16.37
N THR A 298 20.76 -13.64 16.76
CA THR A 298 21.84 -13.45 17.74
C THR A 298 23.20 -13.72 17.11
N ASP A 299 24.26 -13.34 17.80
CA ASP A 299 25.65 -13.62 17.36
C ASP A 299 25.97 -15.14 17.39
N ALA A 300 25.09 -15.97 17.96
CA ALA A 300 25.18 -17.43 17.92
C ALA A 300 24.60 -18.06 16.64
N LEU A 301 24.00 -17.27 15.75
CA LEU A 301 23.44 -17.76 14.49
C LEU A 301 24.56 -18.21 13.54
N THR A 302 24.74 -19.54 13.43
CA THR A 302 25.82 -20.11 12.62
C THR A 302 25.53 -20.02 11.12
N PRO A 303 26.57 -19.98 10.25
CA PRO A 303 26.40 -20.02 8.80
C PRO A 303 25.64 -21.24 8.28
N GLU A 304 25.84 -22.41 8.92
CA GLU A 304 25.15 -23.65 8.57
C GLU A 304 23.65 -23.52 8.84
N ARG A 305 23.30 -23.06 10.05
CA ARG A 305 21.90 -22.84 10.43
C ARG A 305 21.26 -21.75 9.56
N PHE A 306 21.99 -20.69 9.25
CA PHE A 306 21.53 -19.63 8.35
C PHE A 306 21.17 -20.17 6.95
N THR A 307 22.02 -21.07 6.42
CA THR A 307 21.81 -21.68 5.10
C THR A 307 20.60 -22.60 5.10
N GLU A 308 20.46 -23.44 6.13
CA GLU A 308 19.32 -24.36 6.32
C GLU A 308 17.99 -23.60 6.30
N VAL A 309 17.87 -22.52 7.08
CA VAL A 309 16.62 -21.76 7.26
C VAL A 309 16.41 -20.67 6.19
N SER A 310 17.32 -20.56 5.22
CA SER A 310 17.10 -19.75 4.02
C SER A 310 16.24 -20.50 2.97
N ASP A 311 15.98 -21.80 3.15
CA ASP A 311 15.01 -22.54 2.33
C ASP A 311 13.58 -22.05 2.61
N ARG A 312 12.84 -21.70 1.57
CA ARG A 312 11.47 -21.15 1.67
C ARG A 312 10.45 -22.19 2.13
N LEU A 313 10.76 -23.47 2.04
CA LEU A 313 9.87 -24.56 2.45
C LEU A 313 10.00 -24.92 3.93
N ASP A 314 11.09 -24.49 4.58
CA ASP A 314 11.29 -24.78 6.00
C ASP A 314 10.30 -24.00 6.89
N PRO A 315 9.61 -24.65 7.83
CA PRO A 315 8.68 -23.98 8.74
C PRO A 315 9.33 -22.92 9.64
N GLY A 316 10.63 -23.04 9.92
CA GLY A 316 11.46 -22.08 10.63
C GLY A 316 12.14 -21.05 9.73
N SER A 317 11.86 -21.04 8.43
CA SER A 317 12.55 -20.16 7.50
C SER A 317 12.35 -18.68 7.76
N PHE A 318 13.30 -17.86 7.29
CA PHE A 318 13.13 -16.40 7.29
C PHE A 318 11.91 -15.96 6.48
N SER A 319 11.55 -16.73 5.44
CA SER A 319 10.33 -16.53 4.65
C SER A 319 9.07 -16.79 5.47
N ALA A 320 9.05 -17.79 6.36
CA ALA A 320 7.94 -18.05 7.26
C ALA A 320 7.77 -16.91 8.27
N LEU A 321 8.86 -16.38 8.85
CA LEU A 321 8.81 -15.22 9.76
C LEU A 321 8.33 -13.94 9.06
N ALA A 322 8.84 -13.67 7.85
CA ALA A 322 8.39 -12.53 7.06
C ALA A 322 6.92 -12.67 6.64
N ARG A 323 6.47 -13.90 6.36
CA ARG A 323 5.07 -14.20 6.09
C ARG A 323 4.19 -13.96 7.31
N ALA A 324 4.58 -14.46 8.48
CA ALA A 324 3.84 -14.23 9.71
C ALA A 324 3.64 -12.73 9.94
N GLN A 325 4.69 -11.91 9.78
CA GLN A 325 4.59 -10.45 9.89
C GLN A 325 3.51 -9.82 9.00
N ARG A 326 3.31 -10.34 7.78
CA ARG A 326 2.26 -9.85 6.86
C ARG A 326 0.84 -10.30 7.27
N GLU A 327 0.75 -11.48 7.86
CA GLU A 327 -0.53 -12.07 8.30
C GLU A 327 -1.04 -11.38 9.57
N ILE A 328 -0.18 -10.76 10.38
CA ILE A 328 -0.58 -10.06 11.60
C ILE A 328 -1.49 -8.86 11.27
N GLY A 329 -2.67 -8.82 11.88
CA GLY A 329 -3.70 -7.80 11.67
C GLY A 329 -4.62 -8.04 10.47
N THR A 330 -4.35 -9.06 9.64
CA THR A 330 -5.22 -9.45 8.52
C THR A 330 -5.75 -10.88 8.64
N ALA A 331 -4.93 -11.78 9.17
CA ALA A 331 -5.22 -13.20 9.36
C ALA A 331 -4.52 -13.71 10.62
N ASP A 332 -4.86 -13.15 11.78
CA ASP A 332 -4.13 -13.38 13.04
C ASP A 332 -4.07 -14.85 13.48
N THR A 333 -5.11 -15.63 13.21
CA THR A 333 -5.10 -17.09 13.45
C THR A 333 -4.03 -17.81 12.61
N LEU A 334 -3.87 -17.39 11.36
CA LEU A 334 -2.86 -17.94 10.46
C LEU A 334 -1.46 -17.48 10.87
N ALA A 335 -1.31 -16.18 11.21
CA ALA A 335 -0.06 -15.61 11.70
C ALA A 335 0.45 -16.39 12.93
N ARG A 336 -0.43 -16.66 13.89
CA ARG A 336 -0.13 -17.48 15.08
C ARG A 336 0.32 -18.88 14.74
N SER A 337 -0.39 -19.54 13.84
CA SER A 337 -0.04 -20.89 13.39
C SER A 337 1.34 -20.90 12.72
N THR A 338 1.64 -19.90 11.90
CA THR A 338 2.94 -19.71 11.27
C THR A 338 4.04 -19.46 12.32
N LEU A 339 3.81 -18.56 13.28
CA LEU A 339 4.75 -18.30 14.37
C LEU A 339 4.99 -19.54 15.24
N GLN A 340 3.95 -20.29 15.58
CA GLN A 340 4.08 -21.52 16.36
C GLN A 340 4.99 -22.54 15.66
N ARG A 341 4.78 -22.77 14.35
CA ARG A 341 5.63 -23.67 13.58
C ARG A 341 7.09 -23.19 13.52
N ALA A 342 7.29 -21.89 13.32
CA ALA A 342 8.63 -21.32 13.30
C ALA A 342 9.31 -21.50 14.65
N ARG A 343 8.65 -21.13 15.75
CA ARG A 343 9.17 -21.29 17.11
C ARG A 343 9.51 -22.73 17.45
N THR A 344 8.66 -23.69 17.08
CA THR A 344 8.97 -25.12 17.22
C THR A 344 10.25 -25.50 16.45
N ALA A 345 10.39 -25.07 15.20
CA ALA A 345 11.58 -25.35 14.39
C ALA A 345 12.87 -24.75 14.97
N TRP A 346 12.75 -23.67 15.75
CA TRP A 346 13.85 -23.02 16.47
C TRP A 346 13.97 -23.44 17.95
N SER A 347 13.19 -24.44 18.39
CA SER A 347 13.17 -24.90 19.79
C SER A 347 12.86 -23.78 20.81
N LEU A 348 12.02 -22.81 20.42
CA LEU A 348 11.55 -21.73 21.28
C LEU A 348 10.23 -22.11 21.99
N SER A 349 9.93 -21.44 23.10
CA SER A 349 8.72 -21.70 23.90
C SER A 349 7.45 -21.61 23.05
N ALA A 350 6.54 -22.57 23.25
CA ALA A 350 5.25 -22.59 22.56
C ALA A 350 4.40 -21.36 22.92
N LEU A 351 3.57 -20.94 21.98
CA LEU A 351 2.62 -19.85 22.13
C LEU A 351 1.27 -20.37 22.64
N PRO A 352 0.49 -19.55 23.36
CA PRO A 352 -0.88 -19.90 23.68
C PRO A 352 -1.73 -20.02 22.41
N SER A 353 -2.74 -20.90 22.47
CA SER A 353 -3.71 -21.08 21.39
C SER A 353 -4.53 -19.81 21.17
N ILE A 354 -4.74 -19.42 19.91
CA ILE A 354 -5.66 -18.32 19.61
C ILE A 354 -7.11 -18.76 19.92
N PRO A 355 -7.87 -17.98 20.70
CA PRO A 355 -9.30 -18.18 20.88
C PRO A 355 -9.98 -17.99 19.52
N PRO A 356 -11.03 -18.75 19.19
CA PRO A 356 -11.78 -18.54 17.96
C PRO A 356 -12.39 -17.13 18.02
N VAL A 357 -11.85 -16.20 17.23
CA VAL A 357 -12.34 -14.83 17.11
C VAL A 357 -13.35 -14.72 15.99
#